data_AF-A0A953CN78-F1
#
_entry.id   AF-A0A953CN78-F1
#
_cell.length_a   1.000
_cell.length_b   1.000
_cell.length_c   1.000
_cell.angle_alpha   90.00
_cell.angle_beta   90.00
_cell.angle_gamma   90.00
#
_symmetry.space_group_name_H-M   'P 1'
#
loop_
_entity.id
_entity.type
_entity.pdbx_description
1 polymer ?
#
loop_
_entity_poly.entity_id
_entity_poly.type
_entity_poly.pdbx_seq_one_letter_code
_entity_poly.pdbx_strand_id
1 'polypeptide(L)'
;MNALSPIQRIAALWLPIGRLLDALRHPAALLGRLYIAQAFFLSGLTKIQDWDTTLLLFTEEYHVPLLPPGLAAVMGTAGELALPVLLVLGLGGRFAALGLSVVNVMAVLSLSEIAPAAFQQHITWGVLLAALALFGPGLLSVDAWLGRRVAAQGPHGAAMARGVG
;
A
#
# COMPACT_ATOMS: atom_id res chain seq x y z
N MET A 1 11.27 -3.75 50.80
CA MET A 1 11.04 -3.96 49.35
C MET A 1 9.76 -3.20 49.01
N ASN A 2 9.84 -2.05 48.31
CA ASN A 2 8.65 -1.25 48.02
C ASN A 2 7.78 -2.00 47.00
N ALA A 3 6.54 -2.32 47.38
CA ALA A 3 5.58 -2.93 46.49
C ALA A 3 5.22 -1.96 45.36
N LEU A 4 5.27 -2.43 44.11
CA LEU A 4 4.85 -1.63 42.94
C LEU A 4 3.38 -1.22 43.08
N SER A 5 3.09 0.04 42.77
CA SER A 5 1.71 0.55 42.72
C SER A 5 0.91 -0.15 41.60
N PRO A 6 -0.44 -0.17 41.66
CA PRO A 6 -1.27 -0.78 40.62
C PRO A 6 -0.95 -0.27 39.20
N ILE A 7 -0.68 1.03 39.04
CA ILE A 7 -0.31 1.66 37.77
C ILE A 7 1.04 1.14 37.26
N GLN A 8 2.03 1.01 38.15
CA GLN A 8 3.35 0.50 37.79
C GLN A 8 3.30 -0.97 37.36
N ARG A 9 2.42 -1.77 37.95
CA ARG A 9 2.19 -3.16 37.56
C ARG A 9 1.57 -3.25 36.16
N ILE A 10 0.56 -2.44 35.87
CA ILE A 10 -0.07 -2.38 34.54
C ILE A 10 0.95 -1.91 33.49
N ALA A 11 1.73 -0.87 33.79
CA ALA A 11 2.78 -0.38 32.90
C ALA A 11 3.86 -1.45 32.65
N ALA A 12 4.29 -2.17 33.69
CA ALA A 12 5.27 -3.24 33.55
C ALA A 12 4.79 -4.39 32.64
N LEU A 13 3.47 -4.66 32.63
CA LEU A 13 2.85 -5.64 31.73
C LEU A 13 2.64 -5.09 30.30
N TRP A 14 2.36 -3.79 30.16
CA TRP A 14 2.10 -3.15 28.87
C TRP A 14 3.38 -2.88 28.05
N LEU A 15 4.47 -2.49 28.71
CA LEU A 15 5.75 -2.16 28.05
C LEU A 15 6.31 -3.26 27.12
N PRO A 16 6.30 -4.56 27.47
CA PRO A 16 6.74 -5.60 26.53
C PRO A 16 5.79 -5.76 25.35
N ILE A 17 4.48 -5.60 25.57
CA ILE A 17 3.46 -5.66 24.50
C ILE A 17 3.68 -4.51 23.52
N GLY A 18 3.87 -3.28 24.02
CA GLY A 18 4.17 -2.11 23.19
C GLY A 18 5.40 -2.33 22.30
N ARG A 19 6.49 -2.86 22.87
CA ARG A 19 7.71 -3.20 22.11
C ARG A 19 7.47 -4.24 21.03
N LEU A 20 6.65 -5.26 21.31
CA LEU A 20 6.28 -6.25 20.31
C LEU A 20 5.47 -5.63 19.17
N LEU A 21 4.45 -4.82 19.50
CA LEU A 21 3.62 -4.14 18.51
C LEU A 21 4.45 -3.19 17.64
N ASP A 22 5.41 -2.48 18.22
CA ASP A 22 6.34 -1.63 17.48
C ASP A 22 7.22 -2.45 16.53
N ALA A 23 7.71 -3.61 16.96
CA ALA A 23 8.48 -4.51 16.10
C ALA A 23 7.64 -5.07 14.93
N LEU A 24 6.34 -5.28 15.13
CA LEU A 24 5.41 -5.78 14.11
C LEU A 24 4.97 -4.72 13.10
N ARG A 25 5.27 -3.43 13.32
CA ARG A 25 4.92 -2.33 12.40
C ARG A 25 5.33 -2.59 10.96
N HIS A 26 6.57 -3.03 10.72
CA HIS A 26 7.08 -3.20 9.36
C HIS A 26 6.55 -4.47 8.67
N PRO A 27 6.47 -5.63 9.35
CA PRO A 27 5.71 -6.77 8.84
C PRO A 27 4.25 -6.43 8.54
N ALA A 28 3.56 -5.69 9.42
CA ALA A 28 2.18 -5.28 9.20
C ALA A 28 2.03 -4.39 7.95
N ALA A 29 2.96 -3.45 7.73
CA ALA A 29 2.98 -2.66 6.50
C ALA A 29 3.20 -3.53 5.25
N LEU A 30 4.06 -4.55 5.31
CA LEU A 30 4.23 -5.50 4.20
C LEU A 30 2.96 -6.31 3.94
N LEU A 31 2.31 -6.82 4.98
CA LEU A 31 1.04 -7.54 4.86
C LEU A 31 -0.06 -6.67 4.25
N GLY A 32 -0.18 -5.42 4.70
CA GLY A 32 -1.11 -4.46 4.11
C GLY A 32 -0.85 -4.24 2.61
N ARG A 33 0.42 -4.11 2.21
CA ARG A 33 0.81 -3.97 0.80
C ARG A 33 0.46 -5.21 -0.01
N LEU A 34 0.72 -6.41 0.51
CA LEU A 34 0.38 -7.68 -0.15
C LEU A 34 -1.14 -7.86 -0.31
N TYR A 35 -1.91 -7.57 0.73
CA TYR A 35 -3.37 -7.67 0.70
C TYR A 35 -4.00 -6.74 -0.34
N ILE A 36 -3.61 -5.47 -0.34
CA ILE A 36 -4.06 -4.51 -1.33
C ILE A 36 -3.60 -4.92 -2.72
N ALA A 37 -2.34 -5.30 -2.87
CA ALA A 37 -1.81 -5.67 -4.17
C ALA A 37 -2.54 -6.87 -4.77
N GLN A 38 -2.86 -7.88 -3.96
CA GLN A 38 -3.64 -9.03 -4.41
C GLN A 38 -5.00 -8.60 -4.98
N ALA A 39 -5.75 -7.76 -4.26
CA ALA A 39 -7.08 -7.34 -4.69
C ALA A 39 -7.05 -6.62 -6.05
N PHE A 40 -6.18 -5.61 -6.18
CA PHE A 40 -6.09 -4.82 -7.41
C PHE A 40 -5.46 -5.62 -8.55
N PHE A 41 -4.42 -6.42 -8.29
CA PHE A 41 -3.77 -7.19 -9.34
C PHE A 41 -4.69 -8.27 -9.91
N LEU A 42 -5.47 -8.96 -9.07
CA LEU A 42 -6.48 -9.90 -9.55
C LEU A 42 -7.57 -9.18 -10.36
N SER A 43 -8.01 -8.00 -9.95
CA SER A 43 -8.95 -7.16 -10.73
C SER A 43 -8.38 -6.73 -12.10
N GLY A 44 -7.07 -6.41 -12.17
CA GLY A 44 -6.42 -6.11 -13.44
C GLY A 44 -6.29 -7.35 -14.33
N LEU A 45 -6.03 -8.52 -13.75
CA LEU A 45 -5.95 -9.77 -14.49
C LEU A 45 -7.29 -10.17 -15.13
N THR A 46 -8.41 -9.96 -14.45
CA THR A 46 -9.73 -10.25 -15.06
C THR A 46 -10.01 -9.33 -16.25
N LYS A 47 -9.53 -8.09 -16.23
CA LYS A 47 -9.69 -7.14 -17.35
C LYS A 47 -8.93 -7.55 -18.61
N ILE A 48 -7.72 -8.11 -18.47
CA ILE A 48 -6.94 -8.56 -19.62
C ILE A 48 -7.33 -9.95 -20.13
N GLN A 49 -8.04 -10.74 -19.32
CA GLN A 49 -8.53 -12.06 -19.74
C GLN A 49 -9.64 -11.95 -20.80
N ASP A 50 -10.47 -10.92 -20.70
CA ASP A 50 -11.50 -10.61 -21.69
C ASP A 50 -11.57 -9.08 -21.89
N TRP A 51 -10.80 -8.63 -22.88
CA TRP A 51 -10.68 -7.20 -23.17
C TRP A 51 -11.94 -6.61 -23.80
N ASP A 52 -12.67 -7.39 -24.61
CA ASP A 52 -13.90 -6.93 -25.24
C ASP A 52 -14.99 -6.69 -24.19
N THR A 53 -15.12 -7.62 -23.23
CA THR A 53 -16.00 -7.42 -22.06
C THR A 53 -15.54 -6.22 -21.23
N THR A 54 -14.24 -6.01 -21.06
CA THR A 54 -13.72 -4.85 -20.33
C THR A 54 -14.10 -3.54 -21.01
N LEU A 55 -13.91 -3.43 -22.33
CA LEU A 55 -14.30 -2.24 -23.08
C LEU A 55 -15.81 -2.00 -23.04
N LEU A 56 -16.62 -3.06 -23.14
CA LEU A 56 -18.07 -2.97 -23.00
C LEU A 56 -18.45 -2.43 -21.62
N LEU A 57 -17.88 -2.97 -20.54
CA LEU A 57 -18.14 -2.51 -19.17
C LEU A 57 -17.75 -1.03 -19.00
N PHE A 58 -16.62 -0.59 -19.53
CA PHE A 58 -16.23 0.83 -19.48
C PHE A 58 -17.10 1.75 -20.36
N THR A 59 -17.83 1.20 -21.32
CA THR A 59 -18.72 1.96 -22.20
C THR A 59 -20.12 2.09 -21.61
N GLU A 60 -20.64 1.00 -21.04
CA GLU A 60 -22.05 0.89 -20.64
C GLU A 60 -22.27 1.01 -19.13
N GLU A 61 -21.30 0.61 -18.31
CA GLU A 61 -21.47 0.48 -16.85
C GLU A 61 -20.56 1.45 -16.08
N TYR A 62 -19.26 1.44 -16.38
CA TYR A 62 -18.25 2.26 -15.68
C TYR A 62 -18.11 3.64 -16.31
N HIS A 63 -18.85 4.59 -15.77
CA HIS A 63 -18.85 5.98 -16.21
C HIS A 63 -17.71 6.77 -15.54
N VAL A 64 -16.52 6.74 -16.13
CA VAL A 64 -15.37 7.51 -15.62
C VAL A 64 -15.45 8.97 -16.08
N PRO A 65 -15.55 9.94 -15.15
CA PRO A 65 -15.59 11.35 -15.54
C PRO A 65 -14.33 11.78 -16.30
N LEU A 66 -14.50 12.66 -17.29
CA LEU A 66 -13.42 13.32 -18.04
C LEU A 66 -12.59 12.44 -18.98
N LEU A 67 -12.74 11.11 -18.96
CA LEU A 67 -11.97 10.20 -19.81
C LEU A 67 -12.89 9.44 -20.79
N PRO A 68 -12.49 9.29 -22.07
CA PRO A 68 -13.16 8.37 -22.98
C PRO A 68 -13.08 6.92 -22.46
N PRO A 69 -14.12 6.09 -22.66
CA PRO A 69 -14.17 4.71 -22.17
C PRO A 69 -12.92 3.87 -22.44
N GLY A 70 -12.42 3.88 -23.68
CA GLY A 70 -11.23 3.10 -24.05
C GLY A 70 -9.96 3.56 -23.30
N LEU A 71 -9.79 4.86 -23.07
CA LEU A 71 -8.66 5.37 -22.30
C LEU A 71 -8.81 5.04 -20.81
N ALA A 72 -10.03 5.17 -20.27
CA ALA A 72 -10.33 4.79 -18.90
C ALA A 72 -10.06 3.30 -18.65
N ALA A 73 -10.45 2.42 -19.58
CA ALA A 73 -10.19 0.98 -19.51
C ALA A 73 -8.68 0.68 -19.47
N VAL A 74 -7.90 1.29 -20.36
CA VAL A 74 -6.45 1.10 -20.41
C VAL A 74 -5.79 1.63 -19.14
N MET A 75 -6.12 2.86 -18.71
CA MET A 75 -5.51 3.47 -17.53
C MET A 75 -5.88 2.72 -16.24
N GLY A 76 -7.14 2.31 -16.08
CA GLY A 76 -7.60 1.50 -14.95
C GLY A 76 -6.86 0.18 -14.87
N THR A 77 -6.84 -0.58 -15.99
CA THR A 77 -6.17 -1.87 -16.08
C THR A 77 -4.66 -1.76 -15.84
N ALA A 78 -4.00 -0.77 -16.45
CA ALA A 78 -2.57 -0.54 -16.25
C ALA A 78 -2.26 -0.17 -14.78
N GLY A 79 -3.09 0.68 -14.17
CA GLY A 79 -2.98 1.03 -12.75
C GLY A 79 -3.09 -0.20 -11.84
N GLU A 80 -4.07 -1.05 -12.10
CA GLU A 80 -4.33 -2.29 -11.36
C GLU A 80 -3.27 -3.38 -11.56
N LEU A 81 -2.51 -3.36 -12.67
CA LEU A 81 -1.44 -4.34 -12.90
C LEU A 81 -0.08 -3.82 -12.44
N ALA A 82 0.23 -2.54 -12.66
CA ALA A 82 1.56 -1.99 -12.38
C ALA A 82 1.73 -1.49 -10.95
N LEU A 83 0.77 -0.72 -10.41
CA LEU A 83 0.91 -0.09 -9.09
C LEU A 83 0.96 -1.11 -7.95
N PRO A 84 0.20 -2.23 -7.97
CA PRO A 84 0.34 -3.29 -6.98
C PRO A 84 1.74 -3.87 -6.88
N VAL A 85 2.41 -4.07 -8.02
CA VAL A 85 3.78 -4.60 -8.05
C VAL A 85 4.75 -3.61 -7.40
N LEU A 86 4.65 -2.32 -7.76
CA LEU A 86 5.44 -1.26 -7.11
C LEU A 86 5.17 -1.18 -5.60
N LEU A 87 3.91 -1.31 -5.20
CA LEU A 87 3.50 -1.30 -3.80
C LEU A 87 4.10 -2.48 -3.01
N VAL A 88 4.05 -3.71 -3.54
CA VAL A 88 4.63 -4.90 -2.88
C VAL A 88 6.14 -4.78 -2.72
N LEU A 89 6.83 -4.31 -3.75
CA LEU A 89 8.26 -4.03 -3.64
C LEU A 89 8.54 -2.87 -2.67
N GLY A 90 7.57 -1.97 -2.50
CA GLY A 90 7.77 -0.71 -1.79
C GLY A 90 8.79 0.14 -2.54
N LEU A 91 8.69 0.15 -3.87
CA LEU A 91 9.46 1.00 -4.78
C LEU A 91 8.57 2.20 -5.14
N GLY A 92 8.95 3.39 -4.68
CA GLY A 92 8.05 4.55 -4.71
C GLY A 92 6.77 4.25 -3.91
N GLY A 93 6.87 3.59 -2.75
CA GLY A 93 5.73 2.97 -2.07
C GLY A 93 4.58 3.93 -1.73
N ARG A 94 4.90 5.19 -1.37
CA ARG A 94 3.89 6.24 -1.14
C ARG A 94 3.18 6.65 -2.44
N PHE A 95 3.93 6.75 -3.54
CA PHE A 95 3.37 7.05 -4.86
C PHE A 95 2.45 5.92 -5.33
N ALA A 96 2.89 4.66 -5.21
CA ALA A 96 2.07 3.51 -5.55
C ALA A 96 0.76 3.46 -4.73
N ALA A 97 0.83 3.75 -3.41
CA ALA A 97 -0.34 3.82 -2.55
C ALA A 97 -1.30 4.96 -2.97
N LEU A 98 -0.79 6.15 -3.28
CA LEU A 98 -1.62 7.27 -3.76
C LEU A 98 -2.26 6.97 -5.12
N GLY A 99 -1.51 6.37 -6.05
CA GLY A 99 -2.05 5.97 -7.35
C GLY A 99 -3.18 4.95 -7.20
N LEU A 100 -2.99 3.93 -6.34
CA LEU A 100 -4.04 2.96 -6.05
C LEU A 100 -5.24 3.57 -5.31
N SER A 101 -5.04 4.59 -4.47
CA SER A 101 -6.16 5.34 -3.90
C SER A 101 -7.00 6.02 -4.98
N VAL A 102 -6.36 6.59 -6.01
CA VAL A 102 -7.09 7.16 -7.15
C VAL A 102 -7.88 6.08 -7.88
N VAL A 103 -7.26 4.94 -8.21
CA VAL A 103 -7.95 3.81 -8.86
C VAL A 103 -9.13 3.33 -8.00
N ASN A 104 -8.94 3.19 -6.68
CA ASN A 104 -9.97 2.76 -5.73
C ASN A 104 -11.18 3.72 -5.72
N VAL A 105 -10.92 5.02 -5.65
CA VAL A 105 -11.98 6.04 -5.66
C VAL A 105 -12.68 6.07 -7.01
N MET A 106 -11.93 5.99 -8.12
CA MET A 106 -12.53 5.95 -9.45
C MET A 106 -13.44 4.73 -9.64
N ALA A 107 -13.03 3.54 -9.15
CA ALA A 107 -13.86 2.34 -9.21
C ALA A 107 -15.21 2.50 -8.51
N VAL A 108 -15.24 3.20 -7.38
CA VAL A 108 -16.47 3.50 -6.63
C VAL A 108 -17.31 4.55 -7.35
N LEU A 109 -16.69 5.60 -7.88
CA LEU A 109 -17.42 6.69 -8.56
C LEU A 109 -17.94 6.29 -9.94
N SER A 110 -17.28 5.36 -10.62
CA SER A 110 -17.65 4.97 -11.97
C SER A 110 -18.86 4.05 -12.03
N LEU A 111 -19.20 3.38 -10.93
CA LEU A 111 -20.31 2.43 -10.87
C LEU A 111 -21.45 3.02 -10.03
N SER A 112 -22.60 3.28 -10.66
CA SER A 112 -23.77 3.91 -10.03
C SER A 112 -24.38 3.06 -8.91
N GLU A 113 -24.45 1.75 -9.11
CA GLU A 113 -25.04 0.79 -8.16
C GLU A 113 -24.01 -0.24 -7.71
N ILE A 114 -23.18 0.15 -6.74
CA ILE A 114 -22.24 -0.77 -6.12
C ILE A 114 -22.91 -1.57 -5.00
N ALA A 115 -22.72 -2.90 -5.03
CA ALA A 115 -23.19 -3.78 -3.97
C ALA A 115 -22.61 -3.36 -2.60
N PRO A 116 -23.39 -3.36 -1.51
CA PRO A 116 -22.91 -2.89 -0.18
C PRO A 116 -21.64 -3.60 0.30
N ALA A 117 -21.51 -4.90 0.01
CA ALA A 117 -20.31 -5.67 0.35
C ALA A 117 -19.07 -5.18 -0.41
N ALA A 118 -19.19 -4.89 -1.71
CA ALA A 118 -18.11 -4.36 -2.52
C ALA A 118 -17.72 -2.95 -2.08
N PHE A 119 -18.72 -2.10 -1.78
CA PHE A 119 -18.45 -0.76 -1.24
C PHE A 119 -17.65 -0.80 0.06
N GLN A 120 -17.99 -1.72 0.97
CA GLN A 120 -17.25 -1.90 2.22
C GLN A 120 -15.81 -2.38 1.99
N GLN A 121 -15.56 -3.18 0.94
CA GLN A 121 -14.20 -3.55 0.54
C GLN A 121 -13.42 -2.32 0.08
N HIS A 122 -14.00 -1.45 -0.76
CA HIS A 122 -13.35 -0.21 -1.18
C HIS A 122 -13.06 0.77 -0.04
N ILE A 123 -13.92 0.84 0.98
CA ILE A 123 -13.64 1.60 2.21
C ILE A 123 -12.42 1.00 2.92
N THR A 124 -12.42 -0.32 3.11
CA THR A 124 -11.32 -1.04 3.79
C THR A 124 -10.00 -0.82 3.05
N TRP A 125 -10.00 -0.97 1.72
CA TRP A 125 -8.85 -0.72 0.88
C TRP A 125 -8.40 0.74 0.94
N GLY A 126 -9.33 1.68 0.89
CA GLY A 126 -9.05 3.11 0.99
C GLY A 126 -8.35 3.49 2.30
N VAL A 127 -8.82 2.96 3.44
CA VAL A 127 -8.19 3.20 4.75
C VAL A 127 -6.78 2.63 4.81
N LEU A 128 -6.57 1.40 4.31
CA LEU A 128 -5.24 0.78 4.27
C LEU A 128 -4.28 1.52 3.33
N LEU A 129 -4.75 1.92 2.15
CA LEU A 129 -3.99 2.74 1.20
C LEU A 129 -3.61 4.09 1.80
N ALA A 130 -4.53 4.77 2.48
CA ALA A 130 -4.25 6.01 3.19
C ALA A 130 -3.20 5.82 4.28
N ALA A 131 -3.30 4.74 5.08
CA ALA A 131 -2.29 4.41 6.08
C ALA A 131 -0.91 4.18 5.44
N LEU A 132 -0.83 3.42 4.34
CA LEU A 132 0.43 3.18 3.62
C LEU A 132 1.00 4.46 3.00
N ALA A 133 0.15 5.35 2.48
CA ALA A 133 0.56 6.63 1.93
C ALA A 133 1.09 7.59 3.01
N LEU A 134 0.45 7.64 4.19
CA LEU A 134 0.80 8.54 5.30
C LEU A 134 1.99 8.04 6.13
N PHE A 135 1.97 6.77 6.52
CA PHE A 135 2.99 6.17 7.38
C PHE A 135 4.17 5.58 6.59
N GLY A 136 3.99 5.36 5.29
CA GLY A 136 5.01 4.86 4.38
C GLY A 136 5.10 3.33 4.33
N PRO A 137 5.93 2.79 3.41
CA PRO A 137 5.97 1.35 3.10
C PRO A 137 6.73 0.48 4.13
N GLY A 138 7.33 1.10 5.16
CA GLY A 138 8.10 0.42 6.21
C GLY A 138 9.54 0.04 5.80
N LEU A 139 10.31 -0.54 6.73
CA LEU A 139 11.73 -0.88 6.52
C LEU A 139 11.96 -2.10 5.60
N LEU A 140 10.90 -2.89 5.38
CA LEU A 140 10.86 -4.03 4.45
C LEU A 140 10.42 -3.56 3.04
N SER A 141 10.99 -2.45 2.59
CA SER A 141 10.73 -1.86 1.27
C SER A 141 12.04 -1.62 0.53
N VAL A 142 11.98 -1.63 -0.81
CA VAL A 142 13.11 -1.26 -1.66
C VAL A 142 13.53 0.19 -1.40
N ASP A 143 12.57 1.10 -1.19
CA ASP A 143 12.85 2.51 -0.82
C ASP A 143 13.73 2.61 0.43
N ALA A 144 13.39 1.87 1.50
CA ALA A 144 14.17 1.87 2.74
C ALA A 144 15.55 1.22 2.55
N TRP A 145 15.65 0.18 1.72
CA TRP A 145 16.93 -0.45 1.40
C TRP A 145 17.85 0.51 0.62
N LEU A 146 17.34 1.17 -0.42
CA LEU A 146 18.08 2.17 -1.19
C LEU A 146 18.53 3.35 -0.31
N GLY A 147 17.64 3.88 0.53
CA GLY A 147 17.97 4.98 1.44
C GLY A 147 19.14 4.64 2.38
N ARG A 148 19.16 3.41 2.94
CA ARG A 148 20.29 2.93 3.76
C ARG A 148 21.59 2.83 2.98
N ARG A 149 21.54 2.38 1.72
CA ARG A 149 22.73 2.26 0.85
C ARG A 149 23.31 3.62 0.48
N VAL A 150 22.47 4.61 0.20
CA VAL A 150 22.92 5.98 -0.11
C VAL A 150 23.53 6.63 1.13
N ALA A 151 22.89 6.49 2.30
CA ALA A 151 23.42 7.02 3.55
C ALA A 151 24.79 6.43 3.94
N ALA A 152 24.98 5.12 3.70
CA ALA A 152 26.25 4.44 3.96
C ALA A 152 27.41 4.88 3.03
N GLN A 153 27.11 5.47 1.87
CA GLN A 153 28.10 5.91 0.87
C GLN A 153 28.48 7.41 1.02
N GLY A 154 27.85 8.14 1.94
CA GLY A 154 28.18 9.55 2.20
C GLY A 154 29.57 9.75 2.83
N PRO A 155 30.08 11.01 2.90
CA PRO A 155 31.45 11.32 3.31
C PRO A 155 31.86 10.77 4.69
N HIS A 156 30.90 10.55 5.60
CA HIS A 156 31.16 9.92 6.91
C HIS A 156 31.23 8.38 6.87
N GLY A 157 30.50 7.70 5.99
CA GLY A 157 30.57 6.24 5.83
C GLY A 157 31.88 5.78 5.17
N ALA A 158 32.39 6.59 4.24
CA ALA A 158 33.68 6.35 3.58
C ALA A 158 34.90 6.52 4.51
N ALA A 159 34.75 7.23 5.63
CA ALA A 159 35.80 7.41 6.64
C ALA A 159 35.87 6.22 7.62
N MET A 160 34.73 5.64 8.03
CA MET A 160 34.72 4.42 8.86
C MET A 160 35.18 3.18 8.10
N ALA A 161 34.85 3.05 6.82
CA ALA A 161 35.26 1.91 6.00
C ALA A 161 36.77 1.85 5.70
N ARG A 162 37.49 2.96 5.89
CA ARG A 162 38.95 3.06 5.65
C ARG A 162 39.81 2.93 6.91
N GLY A 163 39.22 2.82 8.10
CA GLY A 163 39.93 2.75 9.39
C GLY A 163 40.17 1.34 9.93
N VAL A 164 39.92 0.29 9.15
CA VAL A 164 40.08 -1.13 9.55
C VAL A 164 41.10 -1.86 8.66
N GLY A 165 42.07 -1.12 8.12
CA GLY A 165 43.19 -1.64 7.33
C GLY A 165 44.46 -1.71 8.15
#